data_AF-A0A139CUS6-F1
#
_entry.id   AF-A0A139CUS6-F1
#
_cell.length_a   1.000
_cell.length_b   1.000
_cell.length_c   1.000
_cell.angle_alpha   90.00
_cell.angle_beta   90.00
_cell.angle_gamma   90.00
#
_symmetry.space_group_name_H-M   'P 1'
#
loop_
_entity.id
_entity.type
_entity.pdbx_description
1 polymer ?
#
loop_
_entity_poly.entity_id
_entity_poly.type
_entity_poly.pdbx_seq_one_letter_code
_entity_poly.pdbx_strand_id
1 'polypeptide(L)'
;MNWHQIDLFYELKSPVHIGYLPGKASVINPTRYYVPGRNFWGAYTKVLTEKLFDDPTPKNYYDVGSWFKNNVKFTYFYIYDGDSDNNPLLVPKYSDEGLKYGNMLVSQFQNRYIGSLISTEVEPTTGTAKDESLHDIEFIRPKYQSKSGIKNTRIFGKMFIKKDFSKNEITENIQVDTDGKITVDDEDPFKVIFVGGELNYGFGKIEKLDPSHIQPLELCFKFDMNSKDKVCIEHMDENPILSHLWYSEKYQFCGDIELISGRGYKENKDNQQRETHKKPGKRIAPSNLCFTPGTVVHKLEKVEIDYSGVWKLV
;
A
#
# COMPACT_ATOMS: atom_id res chain seq x y z
N MET A 1 13.39 8.65 -20.13
CA MET A 1 12.80 8.21 -18.85
C MET A 1 13.81 8.34 -17.72
N ASN A 2 13.48 9.15 -16.72
CA ASN A 2 14.29 9.43 -15.53
C ASN A 2 14.03 8.45 -14.37
N TRP A 3 13.15 7.46 -14.57
CA TRP A 3 12.80 6.44 -13.58
C TRP A 3 12.95 5.04 -14.18
N HIS A 4 13.31 4.06 -13.35
CA HIS A 4 13.05 2.64 -13.59
C HIS A 4 11.65 2.31 -13.11
N GLN A 5 10.94 1.45 -13.84
CA GLN A 5 9.65 0.90 -13.46
C GLN A 5 9.85 -0.58 -13.14
N ILE A 6 9.45 -1.00 -11.95
CA ILE A 6 9.66 -2.36 -11.45
C ILE A 6 8.32 -2.94 -11.03
N ASP A 7 8.02 -4.11 -11.56
CA ASP A 7 6.86 -4.90 -11.19
C ASP A 7 7.15 -5.65 -9.88
N LEU A 8 6.25 -5.48 -8.91
CA LEU A 8 6.38 -6.07 -7.58
C LEU A 8 5.24 -7.05 -7.34
N PHE A 9 5.60 -8.32 -7.22
CA PHE A 9 4.70 -9.40 -6.81
C PHE A 9 5.06 -9.88 -5.41
N TYR A 10 4.06 -9.98 -4.55
CA TYR A 10 4.20 -10.50 -3.21
C TYR A 10 3.14 -11.56 -2.92
N GLU A 11 3.55 -12.64 -2.27
CA GLU A 11 2.64 -13.64 -1.71
C GLU A 11 2.39 -13.37 -0.23
N LEU A 12 1.12 -13.43 0.19
CA LEU A 12 0.75 -13.29 1.58
C LEU A 12 1.11 -14.57 2.36
N LYS A 13 2.00 -14.43 3.34
CA LYS A 13 2.40 -15.53 4.25
C LYS A 13 1.62 -15.52 5.57
N SER A 14 0.88 -14.45 5.82
CA SER A 14 0.00 -14.28 6.97
C SER A 14 -1.18 -13.38 6.58
N PRO A 15 -2.27 -13.35 7.38
CA PRO A 15 -3.34 -12.37 7.23
C PRO A 15 -2.82 -10.93 7.11
N VAL A 16 -3.40 -10.11 6.23
CA VAL A 16 -3.04 -8.70 6.09
C VAL A 16 -4.24 -7.84 6.44
N HIS A 17 -4.12 -7.04 7.50
CA HIS A 17 -5.12 -6.05 7.88
C HIS A 17 -4.66 -4.65 7.45
N ILE A 18 -5.42 -4.02 6.55
CA ILE A 18 -5.23 -2.63 6.14
C ILE A 18 -6.37 -1.81 6.72
N GLY A 19 -6.19 -1.41 7.99
CA GLY A 19 -7.15 -0.56 8.67
C GLY A 19 -7.33 0.77 7.95
N TYR A 20 -8.57 1.20 7.88
CA TYR A 20 -8.98 2.54 7.48
C TYR A 20 -10.03 3.01 8.47
N LEU A 21 -10.24 4.32 8.57
CA LEU A 21 -11.19 4.86 9.54
C LEU A 21 -12.60 4.30 9.24
N PRO A 22 -13.19 3.48 10.13
CA PRO A 22 -14.60 3.15 10.06
C PRO A 22 -15.37 4.19 10.86
N GLY A 23 -16.62 4.45 10.46
CA GLY A 23 -17.56 5.25 11.25
C GLY A 23 -17.62 4.77 12.70
N LYS A 24 -17.73 5.71 13.63
CA LYS A 24 -17.64 5.59 15.10
C LYS A 24 -18.65 4.62 15.78
N ALA A 25 -19.20 3.62 15.10
CA ALA A 25 -20.38 2.87 15.55
C ALA A 25 -20.30 1.35 15.41
N SER A 26 -19.15 0.74 15.07
CA SER A 26 -19.05 -0.72 14.91
C SER A 26 -17.94 -1.33 15.77
N VAL A 27 -18.19 -2.54 16.28
CA VAL A 27 -17.22 -3.43 16.95
C VAL A 27 -16.27 -4.09 15.93
N ILE A 28 -16.59 -3.96 14.63
CA ILE A 28 -15.82 -4.49 13.50
C ILE A 28 -14.81 -3.45 13.03
N ASN A 29 -13.56 -3.87 12.92
CA ASN A 29 -12.46 -3.14 12.33
C ASN A 29 -12.22 -3.64 10.88
N PRO A 30 -12.85 -3.02 9.87
CA PRO A 30 -12.77 -3.44 8.48
C PRO A 30 -11.37 -3.26 7.87
N THR A 31 -11.08 -4.05 6.84
CA THR A 31 -9.85 -3.94 6.06
C THR A 31 -10.12 -3.38 4.67
N ARG A 32 -9.20 -2.57 4.14
CA ARG A 32 -9.20 -2.27 2.69
C ARG A 32 -8.91 -3.54 1.89
N TYR A 33 -9.45 -3.61 0.68
CA TYR A 33 -9.27 -4.75 -0.25
C TYR A 33 -8.04 -4.60 -1.16
N TYR A 34 -7.20 -3.61 -0.85
CA TYR A 34 -5.94 -3.30 -1.52
C TYR A 34 -4.97 -2.73 -0.48
N VAL A 35 -3.67 -2.75 -0.78
CA VAL A 35 -2.63 -2.22 0.09
C VAL A 35 -2.12 -0.89 -0.48
N PRO A 36 -2.32 0.24 0.22
CA PRO A 36 -1.82 1.54 -0.22
C PRO A 36 -0.29 1.58 -0.36
N GLY A 37 0.21 2.41 -1.28
CA GLY A 37 1.65 2.63 -1.49
C GLY A 37 2.37 3.10 -0.21
N ARG A 38 1.67 3.84 0.66
CA ARG A 38 2.18 4.27 1.98
C ARG A 38 2.59 3.09 2.87
N ASN A 39 1.88 1.97 2.81
CA ASN A 39 2.23 0.78 3.60
C ASN A 39 3.55 0.17 3.11
N PHE A 40 3.77 0.16 1.80
CA PHE A 40 5.04 -0.26 1.20
C PHE A 40 6.16 0.72 1.52
N TRP A 41 5.93 2.02 1.41
CA TRP A 41 6.89 3.04 1.83
C TRP A 41 7.35 2.83 3.29
N GLY A 42 6.41 2.59 4.22
CA GLY A 42 6.74 2.34 5.62
C GLY A 42 7.50 1.03 5.82
N ALA A 43 7.08 -0.05 5.16
CA ALA A 43 7.72 -1.36 5.27
C ALA A 43 9.14 -1.37 4.70
N TYR A 44 9.34 -0.76 3.52
CA TYR A 44 10.66 -0.63 2.89
C TYR A 44 11.58 0.27 3.70
N THR A 45 11.07 1.40 4.22
CA THR A 45 11.83 2.27 5.13
C THR A 45 12.32 1.48 6.35
N LYS A 46 11.44 0.70 6.98
CA LYS A 46 11.79 -0.09 8.15
C LYS A 46 12.89 -1.10 7.84
N VAL A 47 12.64 -1.95 6.84
CA VAL A 47 13.56 -3.05 6.47
C VAL A 47 14.92 -2.52 6.06
N LEU A 48 14.97 -1.44 5.26
CA LEU A 48 16.24 -0.86 4.85
C LEU A 48 16.98 -0.24 6.05
N THR A 49 16.27 0.46 6.94
CA THR A 49 16.88 1.04 8.14
C THR A 49 17.47 -0.04 9.04
N GLU A 50 16.73 -1.11 9.33
CA GLU A 50 17.18 -2.21 10.19
C GLU A 50 18.31 -3.03 9.57
N LYS A 51 18.44 -3.05 8.23
CA LYS A 51 19.57 -3.69 7.54
C LYS A 51 20.83 -2.82 7.54
N LEU A 52 20.70 -1.49 7.51
CA LEU A 52 21.82 -0.56 7.44
C LEU A 52 22.42 -0.18 8.80
N PHE A 53 21.67 -0.33 9.89
CA PHE A 53 22.05 0.13 11.21
C PHE A 53 21.78 -0.98 12.25
N ASP A 54 22.81 -1.40 12.99
CA ASP A 54 22.68 -2.42 14.04
C ASP A 54 21.78 -1.97 15.21
N ASP A 55 21.82 -0.68 15.56
CA ASP A 55 20.97 -0.05 16.57
C ASP A 55 20.28 1.20 15.97
N PRO A 56 19.18 1.03 15.21
CA PRO A 56 18.58 2.09 14.44
C PRO A 56 17.87 3.12 15.33
N THR A 57 18.28 4.38 15.23
CA THR A 57 17.65 5.49 15.95
C THR A 57 16.45 6.05 15.18
N PRO A 58 15.53 6.80 15.83
CA PRO A 58 14.43 7.46 15.14
C PRO A 58 14.86 8.42 14.01
N LYS A 59 16.07 8.99 14.10
CA LYS A 59 16.67 9.81 13.03
C LYS A 59 16.97 8.95 11.81
N ASN A 60 17.50 7.73 11.98
CA ASN A 60 17.79 6.83 10.87
C ASN A 60 16.53 6.50 10.08
N TYR A 61 15.43 6.16 10.76
CA TYR A 61 14.12 5.93 10.11
C TYR A 61 13.60 7.17 9.36
N TYR A 62 13.81 8.37 9.92
CA TYR A 62 13.41 9.61 9.26
C TYR A 62 14.23 9.87 7.99
N ASP A 63 15.55 9.72 8.06
CA ASP A 63 16.47 9.97 6.95
C ASP A 63 16.21 8.97 5.80
N VAL A 64 16.16 7.67 6.12
CA VAL A 64 15.85 6.60 5.16
C VAL A 64 14.43 6.79 4.57
N GLY A 65 13.46 7.12 5.42
CA GLY A 65 12.09 7.36 4.97
C GLY A 65 11.99 8.57 4.04
N SER A 66 12.75 9.63 4.31
CA SER A 66 12.81 10.84 3.48
C SER A 66 13.48 10.56 2.13
N TRP A 67 14.54 9.76 2.12
CA TRP A 67 15.15 9.30 0.88
C TRP A 67 14.16 8.51 0.01
N PHE A 68 13.44 7.55 0.59
CA PHE A 68 12.41 6.81 -0.15
C PHE A 68 11.34 7.76 -0.70
N LYS A 69 10.89 8.76 0.07
CA LYS A 69 9.90 9.74 -0.42
C LYS A 69 10.38 10.50 -1.65
N ASN A 70 11.67 10.82 -1.72
CA ASN A 70 12.26 11.62 -2.79
C ASN A 70 12.65 10.79 -4.02
N ASN A 71 13.04 9.54 -3.81
CA ASN A 71 13.66 8.71 -4.85
C ASN A 71 12.80 7.53 -5.31
N VAL A 72 11.73 7.19 -4.58
CA VAL A 72 10.87 6.04 -4.87
C VAL A 72 9.39 6.44 -4.81
N LYS A 73 8.59 5.91 -5.75
CA LYS A 73 7.12 5.98 -5.73
C LYS A 73 6.54 4.57 -5.83
N PHE A 74 5.43 4.35 -5.14
CA PHE A 74 4.68 3.09 -5.21
C PHE A 74 3.28 3.36 -5.74
N THR A 75 2.77 2.44 -6.57
CA THR A 75 1.32 2.34 -6.78
C THR A 75 0.64 1.75 -5.56
N TYR A 76 -0.69 1.62 -5.60
CA TYR A 76 -1.38 0.71 -4.71
C TYR A 76 -1.17 -0.73 -5.21
N PHE A 77 -1.36 -1.68 -4.30
CA PHE A 77 -1.21 -3.10 -4.58
C PHE A 77 -2.56 -3.80 -4.47
N TYR A 78 -2.88 -4.57 -5.49
CA TYR A 78 -4.16 -5.25 -5.65
C TYR A 78 -3.98 -6.76 -5.66
N ILE A 79 -5.03 -7.50 -5.30
CA ILE A 79 -4.99 -8.96 -5.34
C ILE A 79 -4.78 -9.43 -6.78
N TYR A 80 -3.82 -10.32 -6.95
CA TYR A 80 -3.51 -11.01 -8.18
C TYR A 80 -4.07 -12.45 -8.12
N ASP A 81 -5.10 -12.72 -8.90
CA ASP A 81 -5.69 -14.04 -9.11
C ASP A 81 -5.19 -14.63 -10.45
N GLY A 82 -4.10 -15.39 -10.37
CA GLY A 82 -3.49 -16.03 -11.54
C GLY A 82 -4.35 -17.09 -12.24
N ASP A 83 -5.55 -17.39 -11.72
CA ASP A 83 -6.52 -18.30 -12.33
C ASP A 83 -7.60 -17.58 -13.15
N SER A 84 -7.57 -16.24 -13.18
CA SER A 84 -8.54 -15.45 -13.92
C SER A 84 -8.15 -15.41 -15.40
N ASP A 85 -9.00 -15.97 -16.26
CA ASP A 85 -8.75 -16.07 -17.71
C ASP A 85 -8.74 -14.71 -18.45
N ASN A 86 -9.32 -13.66 -17.85
CA ASN A 86 -9.51 -12.35 -18.52
C ASN A 86 -8.68 -11.22 -17.90
N ASN A 87 -8.72 -11.08 -16.58
CA ASN A 87 -7.97 -10.05 -15.87
C ASN A 87 -7.50 -10.61 -14.52
N PRO A 88 -6.21 -10.95 -14.38
CA PRO A 88 -5.70 -11.52 -13.15
C PRO A 88 -5.54 -10.48 -12.05
N LEU A 89 -5.62 -9.17 -12.34
CA LEU A 89 -5.60 -8.15 -11.29
C LEU A 89 -7.01 -7.75 -10.89
N LEU A 90 -7.36 -8.01 -9.63
CA LEU A 90 -8.67 -7.71 -9.06
C LEU A 90 -8.77 -6.25 -8.64
N VAL A 91 -8.71 -5.35 -9.61
CA VAL A 91 -8.86 -3.91 -9.40
C VAL A 91 -10.33 -3.52 -9.23
N PRO A 92 -10.65 -2.51 -8.40
CA PRO A 92 -12.00 -2.00 -8.27
C PRO A 92 -12.45 -1.29 -9.56
N LYS A 93 -13.72 -1.44 -9.93
CA LYS A 93 -14.37 -0.68 -11.01
C LYS A 93 -15.87 -0.57 -10.71
N TYR A 94 -16.43 0.65 -10.79
CA TYR A 94 -17.89 0.81 -10.75
C TYR A 94 -18.48 0.48 -12.12
N SER A 95 -19.55 -0.31 -12.15
CA SER A 95 -20.37 -0.59 -13.32
C SER A 95 -21.85 -0.41 -12.99
N ASP A 96 -22.73 -0.66 -13.96
CA ASP A 96 -24.19 -0.58 -13.77
C ASP A 96 -24.73 -1.56 -12.69
N GLU A 97 -23.94 -2.58 -12.34
CA GLU A 97 -24.24 -3.56 -11.28
C GLU A 97 -23.62 -3.17 -9.93
N GLY A 98 -23.02 -1.98 -9.83
CA GLY A 98 -22.28 -1.50 -8.66
C GLY A 98 -20.77 -1.76 -8.74
N LEU A 99 -20.10 -1.68 -7.58
CA LEU A 99 -18.66 -1.90 -7.47
C LEU A 99 -18.31 -3.38 -7.72
N LYS A 100 -17.32 -3.62 -8.56
CA LYS A 100 -16.74 -4.95 -8.80
C LYS A 100 -15.23 -4.93 -8.57
N TYR A 101 -14.66 -6.09 -8.29
CA TYR A 101 -13.21 -6.32 -8.22
C TYR A 101 -12.81 -7.30 -9.32
N GLY A 102 -12.15 -6.80 -10.36
CA GLY A 102 -12.07 -7.51 -11.63
C GLY A 102 -13.48 -7.78 -12.17
N ASN A 103 -13.81 -9.06 -12.38
CA ASN A 103 -15.16 -9.48 -12.80
C ASN A 103 -16.05 -9.97 -11.63
N MET A 104 -15.57 -9.90 -10.38
CA MET A 104 -16.31 -10.38 -9.22
C MET A 104 -17.16 -9.28 -8.60
N LEU A 105 -18.39 -9.63 -8.19
CA LEU A 105 -19.16 -8.79 -7.28
C LEU A 105 -18.43 -8.66 -5.94
N VAL A 106 -18.67 -7.57 -5.20
CA VAL A 106 -18.06 -7.35 -3.87
C VAL A 106 -18.28 -8.55 -2.95
N SER A 107 -19.48 -9.13 -2.92
CA SER A 107 -19.81 -10.27 -2.06
C SER A 107 -19.01 -11.54 -2.41
N GLN A 108 -18.76 -11.78 -3.71
CA GLN A 108 -17.94 -12.89 -4.18
C GLN A 108 -16.48 -12.68 -3.82
N PHE A 109 -15.98 -11.46 -4.00
CA PHE A 109 -14.62 -11.08 -3.60
C PHE A 109 -14.42 -11.26 -2.10
N GLN A 110 -15.35 -10.74 -1.27
CA GLN A 110 -15.32 -10.87 0.18
C GLN A 110 -15.34 -12.33 0.62
N ASN A 111 -16.25 -13.15 0.09
CA ASN A 111 -16.33 -14.57 0.42
C ASN A 111 -15.02 -15.32 0.16
N ARG A 112 -14.34 -14.98 -0.94
CA ARG A 112 -13.09 -15.61 -1.35
C ARG A 112 -11.88 -15.10 -0.57
N TYR A 113 -11.71 -13.79 -0.46
CA TYR A 113 -10.46 -13.16 -0.02
C TYR A 113 -10.50 -12.51 1.36
N ILE A 114 -11.68 -12.26 1.94
CA ILE A 114 -11.80 -11.53 3.21
C ILE A 114 -12.20 -12.49 4.34
N GLY A 115 -11.42 -12.48 5.41
CA GLY A 115 -11.72 -13.20 6.66
C GLY A 115 -11.99 -12.21 7.78
N SER A 116 -12.57 -12.69 8.87
CA SER A 116 -12.73 -11.96 10.13
C SER A 116 -12.14 -12.77 11.26
N LEU A 117 -11.49 -12.10 12.21
CA LEU A 117 -10.98 -12.69 13.43
C LEU A 117 -11.60 -11.97 14.61
N ILE A 118 -12.37 -12.71 15.39
CA ILE A 118 -12.90 -12.26 16.68
C ILE A 118 -11.88 -12.63 17.75
N SER A 119 -11.37 -11.64 18.47
CA SER A 119 -10.48 -11.82 19.61
C SER A 119 -11.02 -11.13 20.86
N THR A 120 -10.64 -11.64 22.02
CA THR A 120 -10.95 -11.05 23.33
C THR A 120 -9.70 -11.17 24.21
N GLU A 121 -9.42 -10.14 25.00
CA GLU A 121 -8.34 -10.18 25.99
C GLU A 121 -8.76 -11.10 27.14
N VAL A 122 -7.85 -11.94 27.64
CA VAL A 122 -8.11 -12.79 28.80
C VAL A 122 -7.66 -12.05 30.05
N GLU A 123 -8.59 -11.88 31.01
CA GLU A 123 -8.31 -11.28 32.31
C GLU A 123 -7.34 -12.19 33.10
N PRO A 124 -6.11 -11.74 33.39
CA PRO A 124 -5.06 -12.60 33.95
C PRO A 124 -5.42 -13.19 35.32
N THR A 125 -6.25 -12.49 36.10
CA THR A 125 -6.62 -12.93 37.46
C THR A 125 -7.75 -13.96 37.49
N THR A 126 -8.68 -13.92 36.53
CA THR A 126 -9.87 -14.77 36.53
C THR A 126 -9.85 -15.82 35.42
N GLY A 127 -8.98 -15.68 34.42
CA GLY A 127 -8.95 -16.53 33.23
C GLY A 127 -10.19 -16.36 32.34
N THR A 128 -11.01 -15.34 32.58
CA THR A 128 -12.22 -15.04 31.80
C THR A 128 -11.94 -14.05 30.69
N ALA A 129 -12.84 -13.94 29.70
CA ALA A 129 -12.82 -12.81 28.78
C ALA A 129 -12.93 -11.51 29.58
N LYS A 130 -12.06 -10.55 29.30
CA LYS A 130 -12.10 -9.21 29.88
C LYS A 130 -13.23 -8.42 29.26
N ASP A 131 -14.02 -7.77 30.10
CA ASP A 131 -15.16 -6.96 29.66
C ASP A 131 -14.71 -5.87 28.67
N GLU A 132 -15.55 -5.58 27.67
CA GLU A 132 -15.28 -4.62 26.58
C GLU A 132 -14.04 -4.89 25.69
N SER A 133 -13.41 -6.08 25.77
CA SER A 133 -12.22 -6.41 24.96
C SER A 133 -12.50 -7.14 23.64
N LEU A 134 -13.78 -7.30 23.26
CA LEU A 134 -14.16 -7.98 22.03
C LEU A 134 -13.79 -7.12 20.83
N HIS A 135 -12.87 -7.61 20.02
CA HIS A 135 -12.43 -6.94 18.80
C HIS A 135 -12.62 -7.90 17.63
N ASP A 136 -13.42 -7.48 16.64
CA ASP A 136 -13.53 -8.18 15.37
C ASP A 136 -12.69 -7.44 14.32
N ILE A 137 -11.74 -8.13 13.70
CA ILE A 137 -10.81 -7.54 12.73
C ILE A 137 -10.96 -8.28 11.41
N GLU A 138 -11.32 -7.55 10.36
CA GLU A 138 -11.29 -8.09 9.00
C GLU A 138 -9.88 -8.08 8.44
N PHE A 139 -9.57 -9.03 7.56
CA PHE A 139 -8.27 -9.14 6.92
C PHE A 139 -8.35 -9.78 5.54
N ILE A 140 -7.35 -9.49 4.71
CA ILE A 140 -7.09 -10.22 3.48
C ILE A 140 -6.49 -11.57 3.84
N ARG A 141 -7.15 -12.65 3.43
CA ARG A 141 -6.74 -14.02 3.71
C ARG A 141 -5.42 -14.33 2.99
N PRO A 142 -4.48 -15.04 3.63
CA PRO A 142 -3.25 -15.48 2.97
C PRO A 142 -3.50 -16.61 1.97
N LYS A 143 -4.62 -17.32 2.10
CA LYS A 143 -5.02 -18.42 1.22
C LYS A 143 -6.50 -18.31 0.87
N TYR A 144 -6.86 -18.80 -0.32
CA TYR A 144 -8.24 -18.86 -0.78
C TYR A 144 -8.54 -20.19 -1.47
N GLN A 145 -9.81 -20.58 -1.47
CA GLN A 145 -10.29 -21.74 -2.20
C GLN A 145 -10.51 -21.36 -3.67
N SER A 146 -9.72 -21.94 -4.57
CA SER A 146 -9.91 -21.90 -6.02
C SER A 146 -10.61 -23.18 -6.52
N LYS A 147 -11.03 -23.18 -7.79
CA LYS A 147 -11.54 -24.37 -8.48
C LYS A 147 -10.52 -25.51 -8.52
N SER A 148 -9.22 -25.19 -8.56
CA SER A 148 -8.14 -26.17 -8.61
C SER A 148 -7.51 -26.47 -7.24
N GLY A 149 -8.18 -26.12 -6.13
CA GLY A 149 -7.69 -26.34 -4.77
C GLY A 149 -7.34 -25.05 -4.01
N ILE A 150 -6.71 -25.20 -2.85
CA ILE A 150 -6.29 -24.08 -2.01
C ILE A 150 -5.06 -23.40 -2.63
N LYS A 151 -5.13 -22.08 -2.79
CA LYS A 151 -4.03 -21.25 -3.33
C LYS A 151 -3.62 -20.16 -2.36
N ASN A 152 -2.39 -19.67 -2.50
CA ASN A 152 -1.92 -18.52 -1.76
C ASN A 152 -2.39 -17.23 -2.44
N THR A 153 -2.84 -16.27 -1.64
CA THR A 153 -3.19 -14.93 -2.11
C THR A 153 -1.91 -14.17 -2.46
N ARG A 154 -1.92 -13.54 -3.63
CA ARG A 154 -0.82 -12.71 -4.12
C ARG A 154 -1.32 -11.30 -4.31
N ILE A 155 -0.41 -10.34 -4.23
CA ILE A 155 -0.67 -8.94 -4.55
C ILE A 155 0.35 -8.43 -5.55
N PHE A 156 -0.08 -7.49 -6.38
CA PHE A 156 0.73 -6.88 -7.41
C PHE A 156 0.61 -5.35 -7.36
N GLY A 157 1.73 -4.68 -7.56
CA GLY A 157 1.83 -3.24 -7.77
C GLY A 157 3.13 -2.90 -8.48
N LYS A 158 3.37 -1.61 -8.73
CA LYS A 158 4.60 -1.13 -9.36
C LYS A 158 5.36 -0.19 -8.41
N MET A 159 6.68 -0.28 -8.49
CA MET A 159 7.61 0.65 -7.88
C MET A 159 8.33 1.44 -8.97
N PHE A 160 8.42 2.74 -8.78
CA PHE A 160 9.21 3.62 -9.61
C PHE A 160 10.38 4.13 -8.80
N ILE A 161 11.55 4.09 -9.40
CA ILE A 161 12.76 4.51 -8.72
C ILE A 161 13.63 5.36 -9.64
N LYS A 162 14.12 6.51 -9.16
CA LYS A 162 14.89 7.45 -10.00
C LYS A 162 16.12 6.76 -10.57
N LYS A 163 16.54 7.11 -11.79
CA LYS A 163 17.78 6.58 -12.40
C LYS A 163 19.03 7.29 -11.87
N ASP A 164 18.90 8.59 -11.65
CA ASP A 164 19.99 9.45 -11.18
C ASP A 164 19.94 9.51 -9.66
N PHE A 165 20.58 8.53 -9.02
CA PHE A 165 20.80 8.56 -7.58
C PHE A 165 22.13 9.24 -7.30
N SER A 166 22.09 10.27 -6.46
CA SER A 166 23.32 10.65 -5.79
C SER A 166 23.72 9.48 -4.87
N LYS A 167 24.92 8.92 -5.07
CA LYS A 167 25.49 7.83 -4.23
C LYS A 167 25.64 8.20 -2.74
N ASN A 168 25.27 9.42 -2.35
CA ASN A 168 25.68 10.06 -1.10
C ASN A 168 24.54 10.33 -0.09
N GLU A 169 23.31 9.84 -0.29
CA GLU A 169 22.21 10.30 0.59
C GLU A 169 21.99 9.50 1.88
N ILE A 170 22.44 8.24 2.01
CA ILE A 170 22.23 7.47 3.25
C ILE A 170 23.49 6.70 3.69
N THR A 171 24.05 5.82 2.86
CA THR A 171 25.31 5.08 3.13
C THR A 171 25.94 4.57 1.82
N GLU A 172 27.23 4.21 1.85
CA GLU A 172 27.96 3.60 0.71
C GLU A 172 27.50 2.16 0.38
N ASN A 173 26.75 1.52 1.28
CA ASN A 173 26.38 0.10 1.18
C ASN A 173 25.09 -0.15 0.36
N ILE A 174 24.36 0.90 0.00
CA ILE A 174 23.16 0.78 -0.84
C ILE A 174 23.58 0.79 -2.30
N GLN A 175 23.26 -0.27 -3.01
CA GLN A 175 23.46 -0.32 -4.46
C GLN A 175 22.11 -0.36 -5.16
N VAL A 176 22.05 0.28 -6.33
CA VAL A 176 20.92 0.15 -7.24
C VAL A 176 21.48 -0.26 -8.59
N ASP A 177 21.05 -1.42 -9.08
CA ASP A 177 21.51 -1.94 -10.36
C ASP A 177 20.85 -1.23 -11.56
N THR A 178 21.24 -1.62 -12.77
CA THR A 178 20.73 -1.04 -14.03
C THR A 178 19.24 -1.29 -14.27
N ASP A 179 18.63 -2.21 -13.52
CA ASP A 179 17.20 -2.53 -13.59
C ASP A 179 16.42 -1.87 -12.44
N GLY A 180 17.10 -1.11 -11.58
CA GLY A 180 16.53 -0.38 -10.45
C GLY A 180 16.35 -1.25 -9.19
N LYS A 181 16.92 -2.45 -9.13
CA LYS A 181 16.88 -3.29 -7.94
C LYS A 181 17.79 -2.71 -6.87
N ILE A 182 17.22 -2.49 -5.69
CA ILE A 182 17.96 -2.05 -4.50
C ILE A 182 18.56 -3.29 -3.81
N THR A 183 19.86 -3.27 -3.55
CA THR A 183 20.57 -4.28 -2.76
C THR A 183 21.37 -3.65 -1.62
N VAL A 184 21.57 -4.43 -0.56
CA VAL A 184 22.50 -4.11 0.53
C VAL A 184 23.33 -5.36 0.77
N ASP A 185 24.66 -5.22 0.70
CA ASP A 185 25.61 -6.34 0.78
C ASP A 185 25.27 -7.46 -0.23
N ASP A 186 24.94 -7.08 -1.47
CA ASP A 186 24.54 -7.95 -2.58
C ASP A 186 23.24 -8.77 -2.37
N GLU A 187 22.51 -8.51 -1.28
CA GLU A 187 21.21 -9.15 -1.00
C GLU A 187 20.04 -8.21 -1.32
N ASP A 188 18.88 -8.77 -1.71
CA ASP A 188 17.61 -8.03 -1.77
C ASP A 188 17.01 -7.95 -0.36
N PRO A 189 17.08 -6.80 0.34
CA PRO A 189 16.58 -6.70 1.70
C PRO A 189 15.05 -6.84 1.74
N PHE A 190 14.34 -6.62 0.62
CA PHE A 190 12.87 -6.58 0.54
C PHE A 190 12.25 -7.93 0.16
N LYS A 191 13.01 -9.03 0.26
CA LYS A 191 12.50 -10.40 0.04
C LYS A 191 11.33 -10.72 0.96
N VAL A 192 11.40 -10.34 2.24
CA VAL A 192 10.32 -10.49 3.21
C VAL A 192 10.08 -9.15 3.88
N ILE A 193 8.84 -8.65 3.82
CA ILE A 193 8.45 -7.39 4.45
C ILE A 193 7.15 -7.59 5.24
N PHE A 194 6.85 -6.63 6.12
CA PHE A 194 5.64 -6.63 6.94
C PHE A 194 4.83 -5.37 6.64
N VAL A 195 3.57 -5.54 6.20
CA VAL A 195 2.68 -4.45 5.80
C VAL A 195 1.37 -4.48 6.59
N GLY A 196 0.82 -3.29 6.87
CA GLY A 196 -0.49 -3.17 7.52
C GLY A 196 -0.42 -3.02 9.04
N GLY A 197 -1.57 -3.26 9.68
CA GLY A 197 -1.73 -3.27 11.14
C GLY A 197 -1.58 -4.67 11.74
N GLU A 198 -1.72 -4.77 13.05
CA GLU A 198 -1.68 -6.03 13.81
C GLU A 198 -0.38 -6.85 13.67
N LEU A 199 0.74 -6.19 13.34
CA LEU A 199 2.04 -6.87 13.14
C LEU A 199 2.50 -7.65 14.38
N ASN A 200 2.22 -7.14 15.59
CA ASN A 200 2.54 -7.81 16.86
C ASN A 200 1.70 -9.06 17.10
N TYR A 201 0.57 -9.21 16.40
CA TYR A 201 -0.32 -10.38 16.44
C TYR A 201 -0.10 -11.31 15.24
N GLY A 202 1.03 -11.17 14.54
CA GLY A 202 1.44 -12.07 13.45
C GLY A 202 0.83 -11.75 12.09
N PHE A 203 0.20 -10.58 11.91
CA PHE A 203 -0.31 -10.13 10.62
C PHE A 203 0.80 -9.49 9.77
N GLY A 204 0.52 -9.32 8.48
CA GLY A 204 1.24 -8.42 7.60
C GLY A 204 2.46 -9.01 6.89
N LYS A 205 2.92 -10.21 7.24
CA LYS A 205 4.05 -10.87 6.59
C LYS A 205 3.73 -11.23 5.14
N ILE A 206 4.53 -10.69 4.21
CA ILE A 206 4.49 -10.99 2.78
C ILE A 206 5.89 -11.30 2.25
N GLU A 207 5.98 -12.16 1.24
CA GLU A 207 7.24 -12.57 0.61
C GLU A 207 7.23 -12.23 -0.88
N LYS A 208 8.31 -11.60 -1.36
CA LYS A 208 8.48 -11.20 -2.76
C LYS A 208 8.61 -12.45 -3.63
N LEU A 209 7.89 -12.46 -4.75
CA LEU A 209 7.99 -13.52 -5.75
C LEU A 209 8.95 -13.11 -6.86
N ASP A 210 9.61 -14.11 -7.45
CA ASP A 210 10.36 -13.91 -8.69
C ASP A 210 9.36 -13.72 -9.86
N PRO A 211 9.38 -12.57 -10.55
CA PRO A 211 8.47 -12.32 -11.67
C PRO A 211 8.83 -13.13 -12.93
N SER A 212 9.94 -13.86 -12.97
CA SER A 212 10.40 -14.63 -14.14
C SER A 212 9.37 -15.59 -14.74
N HIS A 213 8.40 -16.04 -13.94
CA HIS A 213 7.31 -16.94 -14.35
C HIS A 213 5.94 -16.26 -14.44
N ILE A 214 5.87 -14.93 -14.31
CA ILE A 214 4.62 -14.17 -14.32
C ILE A 214 4.61 -13.29 -15.58
N GLN A 215 3.54 -13.36 -16.36
CA GLN A 215 3.40 -12.47 -17.53
C GLN A 215 3.39 -11.01 -17.05
N PRO A 216 4.02 -10.07 -17.78
CA PRO A 216 3.96 -8.65 -17.43
C PRO A 216 2.51 -8.18 -17.29
N LEU A 217 2.20 -7.52 -16.17
CA LEU A 217 0.89 -6.93 -15.95
C LEU A 217 0.94 -5.44 -16.28
N GLU A 218 0.14 -5.04 -17.25
CA GLU A 218 -0.13 -3.64 -17.51
C GLU A 218 -1.24 -3.16 -16.57
N LEU A 219 -0.96 -2.05 -15.89
CA LEU A 219 -2.03 -1.28 -15.27
C LEU A 219 -2.76 -0.54 -16.39
N CYS A 220 -4.04 -0.22 -16.21
CA CYS A 220 -4.88 0.42 -17.23
C CYS A 220 -4.52 1.89 -17.55
N PHE A 221 -3.26 2.29 -17.37
CA PHE A 221 -2.76 3.63 -17.64
C PHE A 221 -1.34 3.63 -18.16
N LYS A 222 -0.97 4.74 -18.79
CA LYS A 222 0.41 5.01 -19.20
C LYS A 222 1.10 5.88 -18.15
N PHE A 223 2.34 5.52 -17.83
CA PHE A 223 3.19 6.30 -16.93
C PHE A 223 4.10 7.22 -17.74
N ASP A 224 3.99 8.53 -17.54
CA ASP A 224 5.00 9.48 -17.98
C ASP A 224 6.09 9.61 -16.90
N MET A 225 7.26 9.06 -17.24
CA MET A 225 8.46 9.03 -16.41
C MET A 225 9.56 9.96 -16.95
N ASN A 226 9.21 10.97 -17.75
CA ASN A 226 10.18 11.91 -18.33
C ASN A 226 10.51 13.08 -17.41
N SER A 227 9.70 13.36 -16.39
CA SER A 227 10.06 14.34 -15.36
C SER A 227 11.11 13.77 -14.40
N LYS A 228 12.05 14.62 -13.94
CA LYS A 228 13.08 14.21 -12.96
C LYS A 228 12.49 13.91 -11.58
N ASP A 229 11.43 14.60 -11.19
CA ASP A 229 10.90 14.56 -9.82
C ASP A 229 9.52 13.94 -9.70
N LYS A 230 8.83 13.75 -10.83
CA LYS A 230 7.44 13.30 -10.87
C LYS A 230 7.31 12.06 -11.71
N VAL A 231 6.52 11.10 -11.21
CA VAL A 231 5.93 10.04 -12.02
C VAL A 231 4.48 10.44 -12.25
N CYS A 232 4.14 10.69 -13.51
CA CYS A 232 2.80 11.10 -13.87
C CYS A 232 2.04 9.97 -14.55
N ILE A 233 0.72 10.03 -14.48
CA ILE A 233 -0.18 9.11 -15.14
C ILE A 233 -0.96 9.89 -16.19
N GLU A 234 -0.88 9.41 -17.41
CA GLU A 234 -1.79 9.82 -18.47
C GLU A 234 -3.03 8.92 -18.37
N HIS A 235 -4.12 9.52 -17.87
CA HIS A 235 -5.37 8.80 -17.73
C HIS A 235 -6.00 8.55 -19.09
N MET A 236 -6.56 7.35 -19.25
CA MET A 236 -7.42 7.03 -20.40
C MET A 236 -8.86 7.14 -19.93
N ASP A 237 -9.65 7.96 -20.61
CA ASP A 237 -11.08 8.11 -20.31
C ASP A 237 -11.76 6.74 -20.18
N GLU A 238 -12.74 6.64 -19.28
CA GLU A 238 -13.51 5.42 -18.95
C GLU A 238 -12.79 4.35 -18.11
N ASN A 239 -11.48 4.48 -17.87
CA ASN A 239 -10.79 3.60 -16.94
C ASN A 239 -11.04 4.04 -15.48
N PRO A 240 -11.20 3.09 -14.53
CA PRO A 240 -11.28 3.44 -13.12
C PRO A 240 -9.93 3.93 -12.62
N ILE A 241 -9.87 4.90 -11.72
CA ILE A 241 -8.63 5.27 -11.01
C ILE A 241 -8.21 4.12 -10.08
N LEU A 242 -6.90 3.82 -9.99
CA LEU A 242 -6.35 2.73 -9.17
C LEU A 242 -5.59 3.25 -7.94
N SER A 243 -5.91 4.46 -7.51
CA SER A 243 -5.47 5.01 -6.24
C SER A 243 -6.47 6.06 -5.81
N HIS A 244 -6.35 6.48 -4.57
CA HIS A 244 -7.02 7.69 -4.17
C HIS A 244 -6.48 8.86 -4.97
N LEU A 245 -7.39 9.68 -5.49
CA LEU A 245 -7.08 10.92 -6.21
C LEU A 245 -7.67 12.07 -5.42
N TRP A 246 -6.89 13.14 -5.20
CA TRP A 246 -7.39 14.34 -4.56
C TRP A 246 -8.65 14.85 -5.24
N TYR A 247 -9.70 15.06 -4.45
CA TYR A 247 -11.00 15.47 -4.95
C TYR A 247 -10.92 16.85 -5.60
N SER A 248 -11.63 17.02 -6.71
CA SER A 248 -11.87 18.32 -7.31
C SER A 248 -13.29 18.36 -7.86
N GLU A 249 -14.02 19.41 -7.48
CA GLU A 249 -15.40 19.69 -7.94
C GLU A 249 -15.51 19.92 -9.45
N LYS A 250 -14.38 20.14 -10.14
CA LYS A 250 -14.35 20.37 -11.60
C LYS A 250 -14.68 19.14 -12.44
N TYR A 251 -14.58 17.94 -11.87
CA TYR A 251 -14.78 16.69 -12.61
C TYR A 251 -16.14 16.07 -12.35
N GLN A 252 -16.74 15.55 -13.42
CA GLN A 252 -17.82 14.59 -13.33
C GLN A 252 -17.23 13.20 -13.07
N PHE A 253 -17.89 12.40 -12.25
CA PHE A 253 -17.38 11.08 -11.89
C PHE A 253 -18.52 10.09 -11.58
N CYS A 254 -18.21 8.80 -11.69
CA CYS A 254 -19.03 7.70 -11.21
C CYS A 254 -18.19 6.85 -10.24
N GLY A 255 -18.58 6.83 -8.97
CA GLY A 255 -17.87 6.15 -7.89
C GLY A 255 -18.06 6.86 -6.56
N ASP A 256 -17.16 6.59 -5.61
CA ASP A 256 -17.24 7.13 -4.25
C ASP A 256 -16.14 8.14 -3.95
N ILE A 257 -16.38 8.92 -2.90
CA ILE A 257 -15.39 9.81 -2.29
C ILE A 257 -15.21 9.42 -0.82
N GLU A 258 -14.00 9.57 -0.30
CA GLU A 258 -13.73 9.33 1.11
C GLU A 258 -12.76 10.38 1.68
N LEU A 259 -12.83 10.57 3.00
CA LEU A 259 -11.85 11.36 3.72
C LEU A 259 -10.68 10.46 4.11
N ILE A 260 -9.50 10.78 3.58
CA ILE A 260 -8.26 10.10 3.94
C ILE A 260 -7.54 10.94 4.97
N SER A 261 -7.36 10.35 6.14
CA SER A 261 -6.46 10.85 7.17
C SER A 261 -5.60 9.71 7.70
N GLY A 262 -4.56 10.06 8.44
CA GLY A 262 -3.72 9.09 9.10
C GLY A 262 -3.24 9.63 10.43
N ARG A 263 -2.89 8.72 11.33
CA ARG A 263 -2.16 9.08 12.53
C ARG A 263 -0.67 9.17 12.21
N GLY A 264 0.01 10.13 12.80
CA GLY A 264 1.41 10.40 12.52
C GLY A 264 2.14 11.01 13.71
N TYR A 265 3.41 11.33 13.44
CA TYR A 265 4.28 12.05 14.37
C TYR A 265 4.04 13.56 14.26
N LYS A 266 4.44 14.31 15.29
CA LYS A 266 4.43 15.77 15.24
C LYS A 266 5.56 16.20 14.30
N GLU A 267 5.21 16.83 13.18
CA GLU A 267 6.21 17.50 12.34
C GLU A 267 6.62 18.79 13.05
N ASN A 268 7.89 18.90 13.45
CA ASN A 268 8.43 20.18 13.84
C ASN A 268 8.81 20.94 12.56
N LYS A 269 8.24 22.13 12.38
CA LYS A 269 8.63 23.05 11.30
C LYS A 269 10.00 23.71 11.57
N ASP A 270 10.46 23.67 12.82
CA ASP A 270 11.76 24.17 13.24
C ASP A 270 12.68 22.99 13.57
N ASN A 271 13.93 23.04 13.11
CA ASN A 271 14.99 22.02 13.26
C ASN A 271 15.41 21.72 14.73
N GLN A 272 14.53 21.89 15.72
CA GLN A 272 14.73 21.41 17.08
C GLN A 272 14.31 19.94 17.17
N GLN A 273 15.29 19.06 16.90
CA GLN A 273 15.20 17.60 16.77
C GLN A 273 14.70 16.83 18.01
N ARG A 274 14.35 17.48 19.13
CA ARG A 274 14.16 16.79 20.42
C ARG A 274 12.75 16.27 20.72
N GLU A 275 11.72 16.60 19.94
CA GLU A 275 10.33 16.27 20.29
C GLU A 275 9.51 15.55 19.21
N THR A 276 10.02 15.41 17.98
CA THR A 276 9.28 14.85 16.83
C THR A 276 8.82 13.41 17.02
N HIS A 277 9.54 12.63 17.85
CA HIS A 277 9.29 11.20 18.04
C HIS A 277 8.51 10.86 19.32
N LYS A 278 8.11 11.87 20.12
CA LYS A 278 7.32 11.63 21.34
C LYS A 278 5.84 11.45 20.95
N LYS A 279 5.19 10.41 21.50
CA LYS A 279 3.76 10.11 21.38
C LYS A 279 3.33 9.68 19.96
N PRO A 280 3.76 8.48 19.49
CA PRO A 280 3.39 7.96 18.17
C PRO A 280 1.87 7.94 18.00
N GLY A 281 1.41 8.37 16.83
CA GLY A 281 0.00 8.36 16.47
C GLY A 281 -0.89 9.39 17.19
N LYS A 282 -0.31 10.30 18.00
CA LYS A 282 -1.08 11.35 18.68
C LYS A 282 -1.58 12.46 17.74
N ARG A 283 -0.86 12.73 16.64
CA ARG A 283 -1.27 13.73 15.66
C ARG A 283 -2.14 13.07 14.59
N ILE A 284 -3.30 13.64 14.34
CA ILE A 284 -4.10 13.34 13.14
C ILE A 284 -3.55 14.22 12.02
N ALA A 285 -3.10 13.59 10.94
CA ALA A 285 -2.67 14.29 9.73
C ALA A 285 -3.87 15.01 9.09
N PRO A 286 -3.65 16.16 8.43
CA PRO A 286 -4.71 16.84 7.68
C PRO A 286 -5.46 15.85 6.80
N SER A 287 -6.79 15.84 6.91
CA SER A 287 -7.64 14.99 6.10
C SER A 287 -7.80 15.60 4.71
N ASN A 288 -7.63 14.80 3.67
CA ASN A 288 -7.96 15.21 2.31
C ASN A 288 -9.16 14.41 1.84
N LEU A 289 -10.11 15.09 1.19
CA LEU A 289 -11.18 14.44 0.47
C LEU A 289 -10.61 13.91 -0.85
N CYS A 290 -10.85 12.63 -1.14
CA CYS A 290 -10.34 11.97 -2.33
C CYS A 290 -11.43 11.15 -3.00
N PHE A 291 -11.37 11.04 -4.33
CA PHE A 291 -12.02 9.94 -5.04
C PHE A 291 -11.41 8.61 -4.60
N THR A 292 -12.22 7.57 -4.45
CA THR A 292 -11.77 6.23 -4.06
C THR A 292 -11.26 5.43 -5.28
N PRO A 293 -10.34 4.47 -5.08
CA PRO A 293 -10.00 3.50 -6.11
C PRO A 293 -11.26 2.80 -6.67
N GLY A 294 -11.35 2.73 -7.99
CA GLY A 294 -12.51 2.22 -8.72
C GLY A 294 -13.34 3.30 -9.39
N THR A 295 -13.25 4.54 -8.90
CA THR A 295 -13.99 5.69 -9.44
C THR A 295 -13.57 5.99 -10.87
N VAL A 296 -14.54 6.18 -11.76
CA VAL A 296 -14.30 6.65 -13.13
C VAL A 296 -14.45 8.17 -13.12
N VAL A 297 -13.39 8.89 -13.47
CA VAL A 297 -13.37 10.36 -13.51
C VAL A 297 -13.31 10.81 -14.96
N HIS A 298 -14.32 11.55 -15.42
CA HIS A 298 -14.43 11.95 -16.82
C HIS A 298 -13.49 13.10 -17.15
N LYS A 299 -12.76 12.98 -18.28
CA LYS A 299 -11.80 13.98 -18.75
C LYS A 299 -10.72 14.28 -17.72
N LEU A 300 -10.29 13.25 -16.99
CA LEU A 300 -9.23 13.40 -15.99
C LEU A 300 -7.94 13.83 -16.69
N GLU A 301 -7.43 14.97 -16.26
CA GLU A 301 -6.15 15.49 -16.74
C GLU A 301 -5.00 14.65 -16.17
N LYS A 302 -3.78 14.97 -16.60
CA LYS A 302 -2.57 14.33 -16.09
C LYS A 302 -2.47 14.50 -14.57
N VAL A 303 -2.16 13.39 -13.89
CA VAL A 303 -1.98 13.35 -12.43
C VAL A 303 -0.57 12.89 -12.08
N GLU A 304 -0.05 13.32 -10.93
CA GLU A 304 1.20 12.83 -10.36
C GLU A 304 0.96 11.85 -9.22
N ILE A 305 1.85 10.86 -9.08
CA ILE A 305 1.86 9.93 -7.94
C ILE A 305 2.74 10.51 -6.84
N ASP A 306 2.18 10.72 -5.65
CA ASP A 306 2.96 11.13 -4.49
C ASP A 306 3.65 9.96 -3.78
N TYR A 307 4.47 10.25 -2.76
CA TYR A 307 5.23 9.20 -2.04
C TYR A 307 4.36 8.14 -1.36
N SER A 308 3.10 8.46 -1.07
CA SER A 308 2.14 7.59 -0.42
C SER A 308 1.34 6.76 -1.44
N GLY A 309 1.58 6.98 -2.73
CA GLY A 309 0.84 6.40 -3.85
C GLY A 309 -0.46 7.13 -4.18
N VAL A 310 -0.82 8.19 -3.46
CA VAL A 310 -2.01 9.02 -3.71
C VAL A 310 -1.75 9.91 -4.93
N TRP A 311 -2.77 10.10 -5.75
CA TRP A 311 -2.68 10.90 -6.96
C TRP A 311 -3.09 12.34 -6.72
N LYS A 312 -2.42 13.27 -7.41
CA LYS A 312 -2.68 14.71 -7.36
C LYS A 312 -2.73 15.28 -8.76
N LEU A 313 -3.56 16.29 -8.96
CA LEU A 313 -3.58 17.03 -10.21
C LEU A 313 -2.26 17.79 -10.38
N VAL A 314 -1.72 17.75 -11.60
CA VAL A 314 -0.48 18.47 -11.97
C VAL A 314 -0.80 19.92 -12.32
#